data_AF-A0ABD0LCU8-F1
#
_entry.id   AF-A0ABD0LCU8-F1
#
_cell.length_a   1.000
_cell.length_b   1.000
_cell.length_c   1.000
_cell.angle_alpha   90.00
_cell.angle_beta   90.00
_cell.angle_gamma   90.00
#
_symmetry.space_group_name_H-M   'P 1'
#
loop_
_entity.id
_entity.type
_entity.pdbx_description
1 polymer ?
#
loop_
_entity_poly.entity_id
_entity_poly.type
_entity_poly.pdbx_seq_one_letter_code
_entity_poly.pdbx_strand_id
1 'polypeptide(L)'
;MSGFQLEAEAFISVQLKFTHPRGSVSSYEQDFNLNCTVRQLKEDMQQKLSVPAEQQTWTHKGQELQDSQTLMDAAVDDDDTVEVICRPK
;
A
#
# COMPACT_ATOMS: atom_id res chain seq x y z
N MET A 1 4.34 -20.16 31.39
CA MET A 1 5.37 -19.33 30.72
C MET A 1 4.82 -18.96 29.37
N SER A 2 4.38 -17.71 29.24
CA SER A 2 3.82 -17.13 28.02
C SER A 2 4.81 -17.29 26.89
N GLY A 3 4.51 -18.20 25.96
CA GLY A 3 5.16 -18.25 24.67
C GLY A 3 4.79 -16.99 23.92
N PHE A 4 5.57 -15.93 24.14
CA PHE A 4 5.68 -14.85 23.17
C PHE A 4 6.40 -15.45 21.96
N GLN A 5 5.62 -16.09 21.09
CA GLN A 5 5.98 -16.15 19.69
C GLN A 5 6.02 -14.69 19.26
N LEU A 6 7.21 -14.10 19.22
CA LEU A 6 7.44 -12.97 18.33
C LEU A 6 7.20 -13.56 16.94
N GLU A 7 5.96 -13.48 16.46
CA GLU A 7 5.77 -13.42 15.01
C GLU A 7 6.62 -12.23 14.61
N ALA A 8 7.76 -12.49 13.97
CA ALA A 8 8.49 -11.43 13.33
C ALA A 8 7.51 -10.82 12.33
N GLU A 9 6.90 -9.71 12.71
CA GLU A 9 6.15 -8.85 11.81
C GLU A 9 7.13 -8.49 10.70
N ALA A 10 7.04 -9.21 9.59
CA ALA A 10 7.94 -9.01 8.47
C ALA A 10 7.53 -7.71 7.81
N PHE A 11 8.34 -6.68 8.01
CA PHE A 11 8.21 -5.42 7.31
C PHE A 11 8.96 -5.52 5.97
N ILE A 12 8.35 -4.94 4.94
CA ILE A 12 8.96 -4.76 3.62
C ILE A 12 8.98 -3.27 3.28
N SER A 13 10.05 -2.80 2.65
CA SER A 13 10.14 -1.47 2.06
C SER A 13 9.50 -1.51 0.68
N VAL A 14 8.50 -0.65 0.45
CA VAL A 14 7.77 -0.59 -0.83
C VAL A 14 7.93 0.79 -1.44
N GLN A 15 8.22 0.83 -2.74
CA GLN A 15 8.20 2.07 -3.50
C GLN A 15 6.77 2.38 -3.96
N LEU A 16 6.19 3.46 -3.45
CA LEU A 16 4.87 3.95 -3.84
C LEU A 16 5.01 5.01 -4.92
N LYS A 17 4.37 4.81 -6.07
CA LYS A 17 4.30 5.77 -7.17
C LYS A 17 2.89 6.32 -7.32
N PHE A 18 2.69 7.55 -6.87
CA PHE A 18 1.39 8.22 -6.92
C PHE A 18 1.22 9.01 -8.21
N THR A 19 0.12 8.76 -8.91
CA THR A 19 -0.36 9.58 -10.03
C THR A 19 -1.50 10.46 -9.55
N HIS A 20 -1.24 11.77 -9.49
CA HIS A 20 -2.19 12.76 -9.03
C HIS A 20 -3.15 13.17 -10.15
N PRO A 21 -4.32 13.76 -9.82
CA PRO A 21 -5.36 14.08 -10.80
C PRO A 21 -4.92 15.11 -11.86
N ARG A 22 -3.90 15.93 -11.53
CA ARG A 22 -3.30 16.93 -12.43
C ARG A 22 -2.17 16.36 -13.28
N GLY A 23 -1.95 15.04 -13.26
CA GLY A 23 -0.91 14.34 -14.01
C GLY A 23 0.48 14.40 -13.38
N SER A 24 0.66 15.12 -12.28
CA SER A 24 1.93 15.07 -11.52
C SER A 24 2.12 13.70 -10.90
N VAL A 25 3.37 13.22 -10.87
CA VAL A 25 3.75 11.96 -10.25
C VAL A 25 4.65 12.23 -9.06
N SER A 26 4.42 11.56 -7.93
CA SER A 26 5.34 11.56 -6.79
C SER A 26 5.68 10.14 -6.35
N SER A 27 6.91 9.96 -5.86
CA SER A 27 7.42 8.67 -5.40
C SER A 27 7.83 8.77 -3.93
N TYR A 28 7.48 7.74 -3.15
CA TYR A 28 7.85 7.61 -1.75
C TYR A 28 8.29 6.19 -1.48
N GLU A 29 9.22 6.03 -0.56
CA GLU A 29 9.59 4.74 0.00
C GLU A 29 8.94 4.64 1.38
N GLN A 30 8.33 3.49 1.68
CA GLN A 30 7.60 3.29 2.92
C GLN A 30 7.63 1.82 3.34
N ASP A 31 7.98 1.60 4.60
CA ASP A 31 7.92 0.27 5.22
C ASP A 31 6.48 -0.08 5.62
N PHE A 32 6.05 -1.29 5.30
CA PHE A 32 4.76 -1.86 5.68
C PHE A 32 4.91 -3.27 6.21
N ASN A 33 4.05 -3.66 7.15
CA ASN A 33 3.95 -5.05 7.58
C ASN A 33 3.32 -5.88 6.46
N LEU A 34 3.88 -7.05 6.14
CA LEU A 34 3.37 -7.96 5.10
C LEU A 34 1.90 -8.37 5.30
N ASN A 35 1.42 -8.38 6.53
CA ASN A 35 0.04 -8.72 6.88
C ASN A 35 -0.92 -7.52 6.79
N CYS A 36 -0.43 -6.31 6.48
CA CYS A 36 -1.29 -5.16 6.24
C CYS A 36 -2.21 -5.44 5.06
N THR A 37 -3.50 -5.20 5.26
CA THR A 37 -4.50 -5.24 4.19
C THR A 37 -4.40 -3.98 3.33
N VAL A 38 -4.79 -4.10 2.06
CA VAL A 38 -4.83 -2.97 1.13
C VAL A 38 -5.75 -1.84 1.65
N ARG A 39 -6.82 -2.18 2.38
CA ARG A 39 -7.65 -1.17 3.06
C ARG A 39 -6.85 -0.35 4.06
N GLN A 40 -6.07 -0.99 4.94
CA GLN A 40 -5.25 -0.31 5.94
C GLN A 40 -4.22 0.61 5.26
N LEU A 41 -3.58 0.15 4.18
CA LEU A 41 -2.64 0.98 3.41
C LEU A 41 -3.30 2.24 2.83
N LYS A 42 -4.50 2.09 2.25
CA LYS A 42 -5.28 3.22 1.71
C LYS A 42 -5.66 4.23 2.80
N GLU A 43 -6.06 3.74 3.97
CA GLU A 43 -6.41 4.56 5.14
C GLU A 43 -5.20 5.31 5.68
N ASP A 44 -4.04 4.64 5.83
CA ASP A 44 -2.80 5.26 6.26
C ASP A 44 -2.33 6.35 5.30
N MET A 45 -2.48 6.12 3.99
CA MET A 45 -2.08 7.09 2.97
C MET A 45 -3.09 8.22 2.75
N GLN A 46 -4.34 8.09 3.20
CA GLN A 46 -5.38 9.10 2.96
C GLN A 46 -4.98 10.50 3.45
N GLN A 47 -4.42 10.60 4.65
CA GLN A 47 -3.97 11.88 5.21
C GLN A 47 -2.74 12.42 4.47
N LYS A 48 -1.80 11.53 4.10
CA LYS A 48 -0.56 11.88 3.39
C LYS A 48 -0.84 12.39 1.97
N LEU A 49 -1.83 11.82 1.30
CA LEU A 49 -2.24 12.20 -0.06
C LEU A 49 -3.30 13.30 -0.09
N SER A 50 -3.99 13.55 1.03
CA SER A 50 -5.23 14.34 1.05
C SER A 50 -6.29 13.80 0.07
N VAL A 51 -6.33 12.46 -0.10
CA VAL A 51 -7.25 11.76 -1.01
C VAL A 51 -7.93 10.61 -0.25
N PRO A 52 -9.27 10.58 -0.15
CA PRO A 52 -10.02 9.50 0.49
C PRO A 52 -9.60 8.10 0.04
N ALA A 53 -9.58 7.12 0.93
CA ALA A 53 -9.22 5.73 0.63
C ALA A 53 -9.99 5.15 -0.58
N GLU A 54 -11.29 5.44 -0.68
CA GLU A 54 -12.16 5.00 -1.79
C GLU A 54 -11.80 5.62 -3.16
N GLN A 55 -11.04 6.71 -3.15
CA GLN A 55 -10.59 7.45 -4.34
C GLN A 55 -9.18 7.03 -4.79
N GLN A 56 -8.60 6.03 -4.12
CA GLN A 56 -7.29 5.48 -4.44
C GLN A 56 -7.44 4.11 -5.12
N THR A 57 -6.93 3.99 -6.33
CA THR A 57 -6.75 2.69 -7.00
C THR A 57 -5.29 2.27 -6.86
N TRP A 58 -5.06 1.15 -6.18
CA TRP A 58 -3.73 0.58 -5.96
C TRP A 58 -3.51 -0.57 -6.94
N THR A 59 -2.37 -0.59 -7.61
CA THR A 59 -2.05 -1.55 -8.67
C THR A 59 -0.64 -2.08 -8.49
N HIS A 60 -0.48 -3.40 -8.55
CA HIS A 60 0.80 -4.08 -8.49
C HIS A 60 0.93 -5.03 -9.68
N LYS A 61 2.07 -4.97 -10.40
CA LYS A 61 2.33 -5.84 -11.58
C LYS A 61 1.17 -5.84 -12.60
N GLY A 62 0.49 -4.70 -12.76
CA GLY A 62 -0.65 -4.52 -13.66
C GLY A 62 -2.00 -5.04 -13.14
N GLN A 63 -2.08 -5.50 -11.89
CA GLN A 63 -3.32 -5.98 -11.26
C GLN A 63 -3.78 -5.03 -10.16
N GLU A 64 -5.08 -4.69 -10.18
CA GLU A 64 -5.68 -3.88 -9.12
C GLU A 64 -5.83 -4.67 -7.83
N LEU A 65 -5.30 -4.11 -6.74
CA LEU A 65 -5.32 -4.71 -5.42
C LEU A 65 -6.69 -4.52 -4.75
N GLN A 66 -7.22 -5.59 -4.18
CA GLN A 66 -8.51 -5.59 -3.49
C GLN A 66 -8.33 -5.28 -2.00
N ASP A 67 -9.27 -4.52 -1.42
CA ASP A 67 -9.24 -4.09 -0.01
C ASP A 67 -9.04 -5.24 1.00
N SER A 68 -9.52 -6.44 0.68
CA SER A 68 -9.45 -7.62 1.55
C SER A 68 -8.13 -8.38 1.46
N GLN A 69 -7.27 -8.09 0.47
CA GLN A 69 -5.97 -8.74 0.31
C GLN A 69 -4.95 -8.13 1.27
N THR A 70 -4.09 -8.97 1.82
CA THR A 70 -2.83 -8.53 2.45
C THR A 70 -1.75 -8.24 1.41
N LEU A 71 -0.66 -7.58 1.78
CA LEU A 71 0.51 -7.43 0.91
C LEU A 71 1.10 -8.79 0.52
N MET A 72 1.08 -9.74 1.46
CA MET A 72 1.45 -11.14 1.21
C MET A 72 0.54 -11.81 0.16
N ASP A 73 -0.78 -11.66 0.26
CA ASP A 73 -1.74 -12.20 -0.73
C ASP A 73 -1.59 -11.56 -2.11
N ALA A 74 -1.17 -10.30 -2.14
CA ALA A 74 -0.88 -9.54 -3.35
C ALA A 74 0.51 -9.80 -3.95
N ALA A 75 1.30 -10.69 -3.32
CA ALA A 75 2.68 -11.02 -3.69
C ALA A 75 3.55 -9.78 -3.90
N VAL A 76 3.39 -8.78 -3.02
CA VAL A 76 4.25 -7.60 -2.94
C VAL A 76 5.46 -7.97 -2.10
N ASP A 77 6.64 -7.83 -2.68
CA ASP A 77 7.92 -8.09 -2.02
C ASP A 77 8.64 -6.78 -1.65
N ASP A 78 9.77 -6.92 -0.95
CA ASP A 78 10.70 -5.82 -0.68
C ASP A 78 11.19 -5.18 -1.99
N ASP A 79 11.33 -3.86 -2.01
CA ASP A 79 11.69 -3.03 -3.17
C ASP A 79 10.70 -3.06 -4.35
N ASP A 80 9.55 -3.76 -4.26
CA ASP A 80 8.54 -3.72 -5.32
C ASP A 80 7.95 -2.29 -5.45
N THR A 81 7.52 -1.97 -6.67
CA THR A 81 6.79 -0.72 -6.95
C THR A 81 5.29 -0.96 -6.99
N VAL A 82 4.55 -0.25 -6.14
CA VAL A 82 3.09 -0.20 -6.17
C VAL A 82 2.64 1.15 -6.75
N GLU A 83 1.83 1.07 -7.81
CA GLU A 83 1.26 2.25 -8.47
C GLU A 83 -0.06 2.64 -7.80
N VAL A 84 -0.20 3.91 -7.47
CA VAL A 84 -1.42 4.44 -6.85
C VAL A 84 -1.97 5.58 -7.69
N ILE A 85 -3.19 5.41 -8.19
CA ILE A 85 -3.87 6.43 -8.99
C ILE A 85 -4.93 7.09 -8.11
N CYS A 86 -4.81 8.41 -7.92
CA CYS A 86 -5.74 9.22 -7.17
C CYS A 86 -6.80 9.81 -8.10
N ARG A 87 -8.08 9.54 -7.84
CA ARG A 87 -9.20 10.06 -8.64
C ARG A 87 -10.20 10.83 -7.74
N PRO A 88 -10.20 12.18 -7.76
CA PRO A 88 -11.12 12.96 -6.97
C PRO A 88 -12.51 12.84 -7.60
N LYS A 89 -13.53 12.65 -6.76
CA LYS A 89 -14.94 12.77 -7.16
C LYS A 89 -15.39 14.23 -7.10
#